data_AF-A0A7G1HT07-F1
#
_entry.id   AF-A0A7G1HT07-F1
#
_cell.length_a   1.000
_cell.length_b   1.000
_cell.length_c   1.000
_cell.angle_alpha   90.00
_cell.angle_beta   90.00
_cell.angle_gamma   90.00
#
_symmetry.space_group_name_H-M   'P 1'
#
loop_
_entity.id
_entity.type
_entity.pdbx_description
1 polymer ?
#
loop_
_entity_poly.entity_id
_entity_poly.type
_entity_poly.pdbx_seq_one_letter_code
_entity_poly.pdbx_strand_id
1 'polypeptide(L)'
;MKEIKLFDIILEARITLDKRIKTLLIFFGLNMVCLGMSFTNKPHLWFWFLVVGCYLIYEWQKKQKDFQSAKSLKFDSVSELEKDLNMGVTNDEWENIKKLNEKLKMFFNVENALYVFLLVSYLIVGMRVTLSLIDNHGVLK
;
A
#
# COMPACT_ATOMS: atom_id res chain seq x y z
N MET A 1 9.31 -26.65 -21.50
CA MET A 1 10.06 -25.36 -21.40
C MET A 1 9.13 -24.15 -21.15
N LYS A 2 7.90 -24.10 -21.69
CA LYS A 2 6.94 -23.01 -21.41
C LYS A 2 6.31 -23.05 -20.00
N GLU A 3 6.00 -24.25 -19.45
CA GLU A 3 5.47 -24.40 -18.07
C GLU A 3 6.43 -23.88 -16.98
N ILE A 4 7.75 -24.10 -17.15
CA ILE A 4 8.76 -23.63 -16.20
C ILE A 4 8.71 -22.10 -16.05
N LYS A 5 8.47 -21.36 -17.14
CA LYS A 5 8.33 -19.90 -17.09
C LYS A 5 7.10 -19.45 -16.30
N LEU A 6 6.01 -20.21 -16.34
CA LEU A 6 4.77 -19.87 -15.64
C LEU A 6 4.94 -20.05 -14.12
N PHE A 7 5.54 -21.17 -13.70
CA PHE A 7 5.87 -21.42 -12.30
C PHE A 7 6.84 -20.37 -11.74
N ASP A 8 7.86 -19.98 -12.50
CA ASP A 8 8.80 -18.94 -12.09
C ASP A 8 8.09 -17.60 -11.86
N ILE A 9 7.17 -17.20 -12.75
CA ILE A 9 6.37 -15.98 -12.61
C ILE A 9 5.47 -16.05 -11.35
N ILE A 10 4.83 -17.19 -11.10
CA ILE A 10 3.98 -17.42 -9.93
C ILE A 10 4.80 -17.34 -8.64
N LEU A 11 5.96 -17.98 -8.61
CA LEU A 11 6.86 -17.98 -7.46
C LEU A 11 7.39 -16.57 -7.18
N GLU A 12 7.84 -15.85 -8.21
CA GLU A 12 8.30 -14.47 -8.11
C GLU A 12 7.19 -13.54 -7.59
N ALA A 13 5.94 -13.74 -8.06
CA ALA A 13 4.79 -12.99 -7.59
C ALA A 13 4.48 -13.23 -6.10
N ARG A 14 4.63 -14.46 -5.59
CA ARG A 14 4.47 -14.78 -4.17
C ARG A 14 5.55 -14.17 -3.30
N ILE A 15 6.81 -14.28 -3.71
CA ILE A 15 7.95 -13.67 -3.00
C ILE A 15 7.77 -12.15 -2.93
N THR A 16 7.36 -11.55 -4.04
CA THR A 16 7.07 -10.11 -4.10
C THR A 16 5.92 -9.72 -3.16
N LEU A 17 4.86 -10.52 -3.10
CA LEU A 17 3.72 -10.28 -2.20
C LEU A 17 4.15 -10.32 -0.73
N ASP A 18 4.90 -11.34 -0.32
CA ASP A 18 5.38 -11.49 1.06
C ASP A 18 6.25 -10.31 1.49
N LYS A 19 7.19 -9.90 0.62
CA LYS A 19 8.02 -8.72 0.84
C LYS A 19 7.18 -7.43 0.98
N ARG A 20 6.09 -7.31 0.22
CA ARG A 20 5.16 -6.17 0.32
C ARG A 20 4.38 -6.19 1.63
N ILE A 21 3.86 -7.33 2.06
CA ILE A 21 3.17 -7.47 3.36
C ILE A 21 4.09 -7.02 4.49
N LYS A 22 5.33 -7.48 4.51
CA LYS A 22 6.31 -7.10 5.53
C LYS A 22 6.59 -5.60 5.51
N THR A 23 6.80 -5.04 4.31
CA THR A 23 7.03 -3.60 4.13
C THR A 23 5.82 -2.78 4.60
N LEU A 24 4.61 -3.22 4.27
CA LEU A 24 3.36 -2.59 4.67
C LEU A 24 3.18 -2.59 6.18
N LEU A 25 3.44 -3.72 6.84
CA LEU A 25 3.37 -3.82 8.31
C LEU A 25 4.35 -2.85 8.99
N ILE A 26 5.57 -2.72 8.46
CA ILE A 26 6.56 -1.76 8.95
C ILE A 26 6.08 -0.31 8.73
N PHE A 27 5.60 0.03 7.54
CA PHE A 27 5.07 1.36 7.23
C PHE A 27 3.86 1.71 8.09
N PHE A 28 2.95 0.76 8.28
CA PHE A 28 1.79 0.94 9.13
C PHE A 28 2.21 1.16 10.59
N GLY A 29 3.14 0.36 11.12
CA GLY A 29 3.69 0.54 12.46
C GLY A 29 4.32 1.92 12.67
N LEU A 30 5.15 2.37 11.73
CA LEU A 30 5.76 3.71 11.77
C LEU A 30 4.71 4.82 11.76
N ASN A 31 3.66 4.69 10.94
CA ASN A 31 2.57 5.66 10.90
C ASN A 31 1.77 5.68 12.21
N MET A 32 1.52 4.53 12.84
CA MET A 32 0.87 4.47 14.14
C MET A 32 1.70 5.14 15.24
N VAL A 33 3.03 5.01 15.19
CA VAL A 33 3.93 5.74 16.10
C VAL A 33 3.88 7.25 15.84
N CYS A 34 3.90 7.68 14.59
CA CYS A 34 3.79 9.10 14.22
C CYS A 34 2.45 9.70 14.69
N LEU A 35 1.34 8.99 14.45
CA LEU A 35 0.02 9.39 14.92
C LEU A 35 -0.03 9.43 16.45
N GLY A 36 0.48 8.41 17.15
CA GLY A 36 0.53 8.37 18.62
C GLY A 36 1.34 9.53 19.22
N MET A 37 2.51 9.82 18.67
CA MET A 37 3.33 10.96 19.09
C MET A 37 2.62 12.30 18.82
N SER A 38 1.79 12.36 17.79
CA SER A 38 0.94 13.51 17.46
C SER A 38 -0.25 13.70 18.41
N PHE A 39 -0.39 12.89 19.47
CA PHE A 39 -1.32 13.13 20.59
C PHE A 39 -0.62 13.57 21.89
N THR A 40 0.71 13.62 21.93
CA THR A 40 1.47 14.00 23.15
C THR A 40 1.45 15.52 23.41
N ASN A 41 1.44 16.02 24.65
CA ASN A 41 1.25 17.46 24.95
C ASN A 41 2.39 18.43 24.53
N LYS A 42 3.28 18.07 23.60
CA LYS A 42 4.39 18.90 23.13
C LYS A 42 4.13 19.42 21.71
N PRO A 43 3.81 20.72 21.52
CA PRO A 43 3.33 21.26 20.25
C PRO A 43 4.38 21.20 19.12
N HIS A 44 5.67 21.32 19.43
CA HIS A 44 6.73 21.20 18.43
C HIS A 44 6.81 19.77 17.87
N LEU A 45 6.63 18.74 18.70
CA LEU A 45 6.68 17.35 18.25
C LEU A 45 5.51 17.00 17.33
N TRP A 46 4.31 17.51 17.62
CA TRP A 46 3.14 17.30 16.75
C TRP A 46 3.37 17.72 15.32
N PHE A 47 3.92 18.91 15.11
CA PHE A 47 4.15 19.43 13.77
C PHE A 47 5.18 18.58 13.01
N TRP A 48 6.29 18.23 13.65
CA TRP A 48 7.32 17.38 13.04
C TRP A 48 6.79 15.99 12.69
N PHE A 49 6.06 15.33 13.61
CA PHE A 49 5.51 14.00 13.37
C PHE A 49 4.37 13.99 12.34
N LEU A 50 3.60 15.08 12.23
CA LEU A 50 2.60 15.25 11.18
C LEU A 50 3.25 15.39 9.80
N VAL A 51 4.31 16.20 9.69
CA VAL A 51 5.05 16.36 8.41
C VAL A 51 5.70 15.04 8.00
N VAL A 52 6.39 14.35 8.92
CA VAL A 52 7.01 13.05 8.65
C VAL A 52 5.96 12.00 8.27
N GLY A 53 4.84 11.96 8.99
CA GLY A 53 3.74 11.04 8.70
C GLY A 53 3.13 11.24 7.32
N CYS A 54 2.84 12.49 6.94
CA CYS A 54 2.36 12.84 5.60
C CYS A 54 3.39 12.50 4.50
N TYR A 55 4.69 12.71 4.76
CA TYR A 55 5.75 12.34 3.83
C TYR A 55 5.81 10.82 3.60
N LEU A 56 5.70 10.01 4.67
CA LEU A 56 5.68 8.55 4.57
C LEU A 56 4.48 8.04 3.76
N ILE A 57 3.30 8.64 3.95
CA ILE A 57 2.11 8.34 3.15
C ILE A 57 2.34 8.65 1.66
N TYR A 58 2.96 9.79 1.36
CA TYR A 58 3.25 10.18 -0.01
C TYR A 58 4.22 9.22 -0.70
N GLU A 59 5.33 8.87 -0.05
CA GLU A 59 6.28 7.89 -0.58
C GLU A 59 5.63 6.53 -0.82
N TRP A 60 4.77 6.10 0.11
CA TRP A 60 4.04 4.84 -0.02
C TRP A 60 3.10 4.88 -1.23
N GLN A 61 2.29 5.93 -1.38
CA GLN A 61 1.38 6.06 -2.52
C GLN A 61 2.13 5.97 -3.86
N LYS A 62 3.29 6.63 -3.96
CA LYS A 62 4.14 6.57 -5.17
C LYS A 62 4.60 5.14 -5.46
N LYS A 63 5.17 4.46 -4.47
CA LYS A 63 5.58 3.06 -4.60
C LYS A 63 4.40 2.15 -4.99
N GLN A 64 3.22 2.39 -4.42
CA GLN A 64 2.04 1.58 -4.70
C GLN A 64 1.60 1.68 -6.18
N LYS A 65 1.61 2.88 -6.76
CA LYS A 65 1.28 3.09 -8.18
C LYS A 65 2.26 2.38 -9.10
N ASP A 66 3.56 2.48 -8.83
CA ASP A 66 4.60 1.81 -9.61
C ASP A 66 4.41 0.28 -9.59
N PHE A 67 4.10 -0.28 -8.42
CA PHE A 67 3.84 -1.71 -8.28
C PHE A 67 2.54 -2.19 -8.93
N GLN A 68 1.49 -1.37 -8.91
CA GLN A 68 0.24 -1.70 -9.58
C GLN A 68 0.45 -1.80 -11.10
N SER A 69 1.17 -0.84 -11.67
CA SER A 69 1.53 -0.81 -13.10
C SER A 69 2.41 -1.99 -13.52
N ALA A 70 3.46 -2.29 -12.76
CA ALA A 70 4.34 -3.43 -13.06
C ALA A 70 3.60 -4.78 -12.97
N LYS A 71 2.60 -4.88 -12.10
CA LYS A 71 1.84 -6.11 -11.89
C LYS A 71 0.73 -6.29 -12.94
N SER A 72 0.03 -5.24 -13.37
CA SER A 72 -0.88 -5.34 -14.51
C SER A 72 -0.14 -5.81 -15.76
N LEU A 73 1.05 -5.25 -16.02
CA LEU A 73 1.89 -5.68 -17.15
C LEU A 73 2.26 -7.16 -17.09
N LYS A 74 2.67 -7.67 -15.93
CA LYS A 74 2.97 -9.11 -15.76
C LYS A 74 1.73 -9.98 -15.97
N PHE A 75 0.55 -9.55 -15.54
CA PHE A 75 -0.71 -10.29 -15.76
C PHE A 75 -1.15 -10.25 -17.22
N ASP A 76 -0.99 -9.12 -17.90
CA ASP A 76 -1.28 -8.99 -19.33
C ASP A 76 -0.39 -9.94 -20.14
N SER A 77 0.90 -10.02 -19.82
CA SER A 77 1.81 -11.00 -20.42
C SER A 77 1.39 -12.46 -20.14
N VAL A 78 0.88 -12.77 -18.95
CA VAL A 78 0.39 -14.12 -18.61
C VAL A 78 -0.87 -14.46 -19.42
N SER A 79 -1.79 -13.51 -19.62
CA SER A 79 -3.00 -13.72 -20.45
C SER A 79 -2.69 -13.79 -21.94
N GLU A 80 -1.68 -13.07 -22.41
CA GLU A 80 -1.19 -13.21 -23.79
C GLU A 80 -0.53 -14.58 -24.00
N LEU A 81 0.27 -15.04 -23.01
CA LEU A 81 0.83 -16.38 -23.01
C LEU A 81 -0.26 -17.46 -23.05
N GLU A 82 -1.35 -17.29 -22.29
CA GLU A 82 -2.51 -18.19 -22.27
C GLU A 82 -3.12 -18.36 -23.67
N LYS A 83 -3.39 -17.25 -24.38
CA LYS A 83 -3.91 -17.29 -25.75
C LYS A 83 -2.97 -18.02 -26.72
N ASP A 84 -1.66 -17.87 -26.51
CA ASP A 84 -0.63 -18.52 -27.32
C ASP A 84 -0.46 -20.02 -26.98
N LEU A 85 -0.89 -20.44 -25.79
CA LEU A 85 -0.76 -21.80 -25.23
C LEU A 85 -2.04 -22.65 -25.31
N ASN A 86 -3.02 -22.25 -26.13
CA ASN A 86 -4.41 -22.74 -26.27
C ASN A 86 -4.67 -24.28 -26.38
N MET A 87 -3.71 -25.16 -26.06
CA MET A 87 -3.86 -26.62 -25.92
C MET A 87 -3.06 -27.29 -24.78
N GLY A 88 -2.31 -26.58 -23.91
CA GLY A 88 -1.31 -27.23 -23.03
C GLY A 88 -1.30 -26.91 -21.53
N VAL A 89 -1.96 -25.87 -21.04
CA VAL A 89 -1.90 -25.51 -19.61
C VAL A 89 -2.87 -26.40 -18.82
N THR A 90 -2.36 -27.06 -17.78
CA THR A 90 -3.17 -27.90 -16.90
C THR A 90 -4.17 -27.04 -16.11
N ASN A 91 -5.40 -27.55 -15.91
CA ASN A 91 -6.47 -26.82 -15.20
C ASN A 91 -6.05 -26.31 -13.80
N ASP A 92 -5.18 -27.06 -13.11
CA ASP A 92 -4.73 -26.75 -11.74
C ASP A 92 -3.78 -25.53 -11.69
N GLU A 93 -2.89 -25.37 -12.67
CA GLU A 93 -2.01 -24.20 -12.77
C GLU A 93 -2.80 -22.92 -13.01
N TRP A 94 -3.82 -23.00 -13.87
CA TRP A 94 -4.70 -21.87 -14.17
C TRP A 94 -5.52 -21.45 -12.95
N GLU A 95 -6.07 -22.41 -12.22
CA GLU A 95 -6.79 -22.15 -10.97
C GLU A 95 -5.90 -21.45 -9.94
N ASN A 96 -4.63 -21.86 -9.84
CA ASN A 96 -3.64 -21.22 -8.98
C ASN A 96 -3.35 -19.76 -9.37
N ILE A 97 -3.23 -19.44 -10.67
CA ILE A 97 -3.02 -18.07 -11.16
C ILE A 97 -4.23 -17.19 -10.83
N LYS A 98 -5.44 -17.69 -11.11
CA LYS A 98 -6.68 -16.97 -10.83
C LYS A 98 -6.80 -16.65 -9.34
N LYS A 99 -6.53 -17.63 -8.47
CA LYS A 99 -6.53 -17.47 -7.02
C LYS A 99 -5.47 -16.46 -6.53
N LEU A 100 -4.31 -16.41 -7.18
CA LEU A 100 -3.27 -15.42 -6.91
C LEU A 100 -3.72 -14.00 -7.29
N ASN A 101 -4.34 -13.84 -8.46
CA ASN A 101 -4.88 -12.56 -8.92
C ASN A 101 -5.97 -12.03 -7.98
N GLU A 102 -6.90 -12.89 -7.57
CA GLU A 102 -7.94 -12.54 -6.59
C GLU A 102 -7.35 -12.11 -5.25
N LYS A 103 -6.39 -12.87 -4.71
CA LYS A 103 -5.68 -12.50 -3.48
C LYS A 103 -4.99 -11.14 -3.61
N LEU A 104 -4.38 -10.86 -4.75
CA LEU A 104 -3.72 -9.59 -5.03
C LEU A 104 -4.70 -8.43 -5.12
N LYS A 105 -5.82 -8.61 -5.80
CA LYS A 105 -6.88 -7.61 -5.89
C LYS A 105 -7.44 -7.27 -4.51
N MET A 106 -7.70 -8.28 -3.68
CA MET A 106 -8.10 -8.07 -2.29
C MET A 106 -7.03 -7.32 -1.50
N PHE A 107 -5.76 -7.69 -1.68
CA PHE A 107 -4.64 -7.04 -1.00
C PHE A 107 -4.58 -5.55 -1.33
N PHE A 108 -4.63 -5.17 -2.61
CA PHE A 108 -4.65 -3.76 -3.02
C PHE A 108 -5.83 -2.99 -2.42
N ASN A 109 -7.00 -3.61 -2.33
CA ASN A 109 -8.16 -2.97 -1.70
C ASN A 109 -7.92 -2.71 -0.20
N VAL A 110 -7.32 -3.66 0.51
CA VAL A 110 -6.91 -3.50 1.92
C VAL A 110 -5.84 -2.42 2.07
N GLU A 111 -4.82 -2.41 1.21
CA GLU A 111 -3.79 -1.36 1.21
C GLU A 111 -4.42 0.03 1.02
N ASN A 112 -5.36 0.15 0.07
CA ASN A 112 -6.05 1.41 -0.21
C ASN A 112 -6.93 1.85 0.98
N ALA A 113 -7.63 0.92 1.63
CA ALA A 113 -8.41 1.22 2.83
C ALA A 113 -7.51 1.72 3.97
N LEU A 114 -6.35 1.09 4.17
CA LEU A 114 -5.34 1.54 5.15
C LEU A 114 -4.80 2.93 4.82
N TYR A 115 -4.54 3.22 3.54
CA TYR A 115 -4.11 4.54 3.09
C TYR A 115 -5.15 5.61 3.43
N VAL A 116 -6.42 5.38 3.09
CA VAL A 116 -7.51 6.33 3.39
C VAL A 116 -7.65 6.52 4.90
N PHE A 117 -7.58 5.45 5.69
CA PHE A 117 -7.62 5.53 7.15
C PHE A 117 -6.51 6.41 7.73
N LEU A 118 -5.27 6.22 7.28
CA LEU A 118 -4.14 7.02 7.73
C LEU A 118 -4.29 8.49 7.30
N LEU A 119 -4.68 8.75 6.05
CA LEU A 119 -4.88 10.10 5.54
C LEU A 119 -5.92 10.88 6.36
N VAL A 120 -7.08 10.27 6.63
CA VAL A 120 -8.13 10.88 7.46
C VAL A 120 -7.62 11.15 8.88
N SER A 121 -6.84 10.22 9.44
CA SER A 121 -6.25 10.39 10.77
C SER A 121 -5.32 11.61 10.83
N TYR A 122 -4.45 11.80 9.83
CA TYR A 122 -3.57 12.98 9.77
C TYR A 122 -4.34 14.28 9.51
N LEU A 123 -5.44 14.26 8.73
CA LEU A 123 -6.30 15.44 8.56
C LEU A 123 -6.91 15.88 9.89
N ILE A 124 -7.40 14.94 10.70
CA ILE A 124 -7.95 15.23 12.04
C ILE A 124 -6.88 15.86 12.95
N VAL A 125 -5.67 15.31 12.96
CA VAL A 125 -4.55 15.87 13.72
C VAL A 125 -4.18 17.27 13.20
N GLY A 126 -4.13 17.47 11.88
CA GLY A 126 -3.86 18.77 11.27
C GLY A 126 -4.89 19.84 11.63
N MET A 127 -6.17 19.48 11.67
CA MET A 127 -7.22 20.39 12.15
C MET A 127 -7.02 20.76 13.62
N ARG A 128 -6.67 19.81 14.49
CA ARG A 128 -6.36 20.10 15.91
C ARG A 128 -5.20 21.09 16.04
N VAL A 129 -4.12 20.87 15.31
CA VAL A 129 -2.96 21.77 15.29
C VAL A 129 -3.37 23.18 14.85
N THR A 130 -4.15 23.28 13.77
CA THR A 130 -4.60 24.57 13.23
C THR A 130 -5.48 25.32 14.23
N LEU A 131 -6.43 24.64 14.87
CA LEU A 131 -7.27 25.21 15.94
C LEU A 131 -6.43 25.72 17.11
N SER A 132 -5.47 24.93 17.60
CA SER A 132 -4.58 25.34 18.71
C SER A 132 -3.71 26.54 18.36
N LEU A 133 -3.30 26.70 17.10
CA LEU A 133 -2.55 27.87 16.65
C LEU A 133 -3.45 29.12 16.57
N ILE A 134 -4.68 28.99 16.08
CA ILE A 134 -5.64 30.10 16.01
C ILE A 134 -6.00 30.61 17.41
N ASP A 135 -6.26 29.71 18.36
CA ASP A 135 -6.60 30.06 19.75
C ASP A 135 -5.43 30.77 20.45
N ASN A 136 -4.19 30.31 20.24
CA ASN A 136 -3.00 30.96 20.82
C ASN A 136 -2.72 32.35 20.23
N HIS A 137 -3.16 32.63 18.99
CA HIS A 137 -3.01 33.94 18.37
C HIS A 137 -4.15 34.93 18.69
N GLY A 138 -5.13 34.54 19.51
CA GLY A 138 -6.18 35.43 20.01
C GLY A 138 -7.20 35.88 18.96
N VAL A 139 -7.28 35.22 17.80
CA VAL A 139 -8.18 35.59 16.69
C VAL A 139 -9.64 35.23 16.98
N LEU A 140 -9.89 34.32 17.92
CA LEU A 140 -11.23 33.83 18.32
C LEU A 140 -11.77 34.47 19.61
N LYS A 141 -11.17 35.57 20.08
CA LYS A 141 -11.63 36.30 21.26
C LYS A 141 -12.47 37.51 20.90
#